data_AF-A0A7D3ZYD5-F1
#
_entry.id   AF-A0A7D3ZYD5-F1
#
_cell.length_a   1.000
_cell.length_b   1.000
_cell.length_c   1.000
_cell.angle_alpha   90.00
_cell.angle_beta   90.00
_cell.angle_gamma   90.00
#
_symmetry.space_group_name_H-M   'P 1'
#
loop_
_entity.id
_entity.type
_entity.pdbx_description
1 polymer ?
#
loop_
_entity_poly.entity_id
_entity_poly.type
_entity_poly.pdbx_seq_one_letter_code
_entity_poly.pdbx_strand_id
1 'polypeptide(L)' 'MHWWSQQACDAAAEAQAADPSPANLMAAAQVQAMISMAEALHRIAAVLEEQGESVTAAARPK' A
#
# COMPACT_ATOMS: atom_id res chain seq x y z
N MET A 1 -4.60 -0.01 8.34
CA MET A 1 -5.23 0.08 7.02
C MET A 1 -5.18 1.52 6.57
N HIS A 2 -4.50 1.82 5.46
CA HIS A 2 -4.43 3.20 4.96
C HIS A 2 -5.77 3.60 4.30
N TRP A 3 -6.20 4.86 4.45
CA TRP A 3 -7.46 5.35 3.89
C TRP A 3 -7.58 5.14 2.37
N TRP A 4 -6.45 5.24 1.65
CA TRP A 4 -6.38 5.05 0.20
C TRP A 4 -6.52 3.57 -0.22
N SER A 5 -6.10 2.62 0.63
CA SER A 5 -6.27 1.19 0.37
C SER A 5 -7.75 0.80 0.46
N GLN A 6 -8.46 1.29 1.46
CA GLN A 6 -9.90 1.03 1.61
C GLN A 6 -10.69 1.60 0.43
N GLN A 7 -10.42 2.85 0.05
CA GLN A 7 -11.08 3.50 -1.09
C GLN A 7 -10.88 2.74 -2.41
N ALA A 8 -9.67 2.23 -2.66
CA ALA A 8 -9.37 1.46 -3.87
C ALA A 8 -10.07 0.09 -3.88
N CYS A 9 -10.15 -0.58 -2.72
CA CYS A 9 -10.93 -1.82 -2.58
C CYS A 9 -12.42 -1.58 -2.78
N ASP A 10 -12.98 -0.53 -2.19
CA ASP A 10 -14.40 -0.18 -2.31
C ASP A 10 -14.76 0.13 -3.76
N ALA A 11 -13.95 0.93 -4.45
CA ALA A 11 -14.15 1.23 -5.87
C ALA A 11 -14.05 -0.02 -6.77
N ALA A 12 -13.12 -0.94 -6.47
CA ALA A 12 -13.01 -2.20 -7.20
C ALA A 12 -14.21 -3.13 -6.95
N ALA A 13 -14.72 -3.18 -5.71
CA ALA A 13 -15.90 -3.95 -5.35
C ALA A 13 -17.18 -3.37 -5.99
N GLU A 14 -17.34 -2.05 -5.99
CA GLU A 14 -18.45 -1.36 -6.65
C GLU A 14 -18.43 -1.60 -8.18
N ALA A 15 -17.26 -1.47 -8.81
CA ALA A 15 -17.12 -1.76 -10.23
C ALA A 15 -17.46 -3.21 -10.56
N GLN A 16 -17.01 -4.16 -9.74
CA GLN A 16 -17.27 -5.59 -9.93
C GLN A 16 -18.75 -5.93 -9.72
N ALA A 17 -19.43 -5.28 -8.79
CA ALA A 17 -20.86 -5.42 -8.60
C ALA A 17 -21.67 -4.87 -9.80
N ALA A 18 -21.17 -3.82 -10.46
CA ALA A 18 -21.79 -3.25 -11.64
C ALA A 18 -21.53 -4.06 -12.93
N ASP A 19 -20.34 -4.66 -13.08
CA ASP A 19 -19.99 -5.54 -14.20
C ASP A 19 -19.10 -6.72 -13.74
N PRO A 20 -19.62 -7.94 -13.60
CA PRO A 20 -18.84 -9.11 -13.19
C PRO A 20 -18.10 -9.77 -14.37
N SER A 21 -17.75 -9.03 -15.41
CA SER A 21 -16.98 -9.56 -16.55
C SER A 21 -15.60 -10.08 -16.10
N PRO A 22 -15.05 -11.12 -16.76
CA PRO A 22 -13.72 -11.64 -16.42
C PRO A 22 -12.62 -10.57 -16.46
N ALA A 23 -12.73 -9.60 -17.37
CA ALA A 23 -11.82 -8.46 -17.43
C ALA A 23 -11.86 -7.61 -16.16
N ASN A 24 -13.06 -7.38 -15.60
CA ASN A 24 -13.21 -6.60 -14.39
C ASN A 24 -12.78 -7.38 -13.13
N LEU A 25 -12.94 -8.70 -13.11
CA LEU A 25 -12.34 -9.56 -12.07
C LEU A 25 -10.82 -9.46 -12.08
N MET A 26 -10.20 -9.46 -13.26
CA MET A 26 -8.76 -9.26 -13.41
C MET A 26 -8.33 -7.86 -12.96
N ALA A 27 -9.09 -6.82 -13.31
CA ALA A 27 -8.81 -5.45 -12.87
C ALA A 27 -8.86 -5.33 -11.34
N ALA A 28 -9.86 -5.91 -10.67
CA ALA A 28 -9.95 -5.93 -9.22
C ALA A 28 -8.75 -6.66 -8.57
N ALA A 29 -8.33 -7.79 -9.14
CA ALA A 29 -7.14 -8.51 -8.68
C ALA A 29 -5.84 -7.68 -8.87
N GLN A 30 -5.73 -6.93 -9.97
CA GLN A 30 -4.61 -6.02 -10.22
C GLN A 30 -4.58 -4.88 -9.20
N VAL A 31 -5.74 -4.29 -8.88
CA VAL A 31 -5.86 -3.27 -7.82
C VAL A 31 -5.37 -3.82 -6.48
N GLN A 32 -5.80 -5.02 -6.09
CA GLN A 32 -5.34 -5.67 -4.86
C GLN A 32 -3.82 -5.88 -4.85
N ALA A 33 -3.23 -6.31 -5.96
CA ALA A 33 -1.79 -6.48 -6.08
C ALA A 33 -1.04 -5.15 -5.93
N MET A 34 -1.52 -4.07 -6.57
CA MET A 34 -0.92 -2.73 -6.44
C MET A 34 -0.97 -2.20 -5.00
N ILE A 35 -2.09 -2.41 -4.30
CA ILE A 35 -2.22 -2.05 -2.89
C ILE A 35 -1.19 -2.82 -2.06
N SER A 36 -1.07 -4.14 -2.25
CA SER A 36 -0.09 -4.96 -1.53
C SER A 36 1.35 -4.51 -1.77
N MET A 37 1.68 -4.09 -2.99
CA MET A 37 3.00 -3.56 -3.31
C MET A 37 3.25 -2.21 -2.61
N ALA A 38 2.28 -1.31 -2.65
CA ALA A 38 2.39 -0.01 -2.00
C ALA A 38 2.51 -0.13 -0.46
N GLU A 39 1.80 -1.08 0.17
CA GLU A 39 2.00 -1.39 1.59
C GLU A 39 3.39 -1.96 1.90
N ALA A 40 3.92 -2.83 1.03
CA ALA A 40 5.26 -3.35 1.18
C ALA A 40 6.31 -2.23 1.08
N LEU A 41 6.16 -1.32 0.12
CA LEU A 41 7.01 -0.14 -0.03
C LEU A 41 6.93 0.77 1.20
N HIS A 42 5.74 0.95 1.77
CA HIS A 42 5.57 1.74 2.98
C HIS A 42 6.27 1.09 4.19
N ARG A 43 6.18 -0.23 4.36
CA ARG A 43 6.93 -0.95 5.40
C ARG A 43 8.45 -0.82 5.21
N ILE A 44 8.94 -0.89 3.98
CA ILE A 44 10.36 -0.70 3.68
C ILE A 44 10.79 0.73 4.04
N ALA A 45 10.01 1.74 3.66
CA ALA A 45 10.28 3.13 4.00
C ALA A 45 10.34 3.34 5.52
N ALA A 46 9.37 2.82 6.28
CA ALA A 46 9.35 2.92 7.74
C ALA A 46 10.61 2.31 8.39
N VAL A 47 11.04 1.13 7.93
CA VAL A 47 12.28 0.49 8.41
C VAL A 47 13.53 1.32 8.08
N LEU A 48 13.56 1.96 6.92
CA LEU A 48 14.68 2.83 6.53
C LEU A 48 14.71 4.12 7.35
N GLU A 49 13.54 4.70 7.66
CA GLU A 49 13.42 5.88 8.52
C GLU A 49 13.92 5.58 9.94
N GLU A 50 13.51 4.46 10.54
CA GLU A 50 13.95 4.01 11.87
C GLU A 50 15.48 3.79 11.95
N GLN A 51 16.09 3.26 10.88
CA GLN A 51 17.54 3.09 10.79
C GLN A 51 18.28 4.43 10.65
N GLY A 52 17.75 5.35 9.84
CA GLY A 52 18.33 6.69 9.68
C GLY A 52 18.32 7.50 10.98
N GLU A 53 17.27 7.35 11.80
CA GLU A 53 17.14 8.02 13.10
C GLU A 53 18.12 7.43 14.15
N SER A 54 18.37 6.13 14.09
CA SER A 54 19.34 5.45 14.96
C SER A 54 20.80 5.88 14.68
N VAL A 55 21.16 6.09 13.42
CA VAL A 55 22.51 6.54 13.01
C VAL A 55 22.74 8.01 13.35
N THR A 56 21.73 8.86 13.21
CA THR A 56 21.84 10.30 13.53
C THR A 56 21.82 10.58 15.03
N ALA A 57 21.11 9.78 15.83
CA ALA A 57 21.14 9.87 17.30
C ALA A 57 22.51 9.49 17.90
N ALA A 58 23.20 8.51 17.32
CA ALA A 58 24.55 8.08 17.75
C ALA A 58 25.66 9.08 17.37
N ALA A 59 25.41 9.96 16.38
CA ALA A 59 26.39 10.92 15.87
C ALA A 59 26.32 12.30 16.54
N ARG A 60 25.44 12.52 17.53
CA ARG A 60 25.34 13.80 18.26
C ARG A 60 26.33 13.81 19.44
N PRO A 61 27.43 14.58 19.40
CA PRO A 61 28.32 14.72 20.56
C PRO A 61 27.64 15.56 21.66
N LYS A 62 27.94 15.19 22.92
CA LYS A 62 27.49 15.86 24.15
C LYS A 62 28.10 17.25 24.32
#